data_AF-A0A9D6VB53-F1
#
_entry.id   AF-A0A9D6VB53-F1
#
_cell.length_a   1.000
_cell.length_b   1.000
_cell.length_c   1.000
_cell.angle_alpha   90.00
_cell.angle_beta   90.00
_cell.angle_gamma   90.00
#
_symmetry.space_group_name_H-M   'P 1'
#
loop_
_entity.id
_entity.type
_entity.pdbx_description
1 polymer ?
#
loop_
_entity_poly.entity_id
_entity_poly.type
_entity_poly.pdbx_seq_one_letter_code
_entity_poly.pdbx_strand_id
1 'polypeptide(L)'
;MPKISLSDFADVLIKERALGNYFVSGLIIRKDDNVQTIKETSSQLPENIIVEISEKSDDSEIISGFKSAFENKKWILVSLKDGHLSPLWREQLTRLRDSNSIFIQGETAETTFYAEQPEETRIAVVVDEKNIKDINYSEFLNLFRPITEI
;
A
#
# COMPACT_ATOMS: atom_id res chain seq x y z
N MET A 1 -18.80 -3.25 -5.39
CA MET A 1 -17.91 -3.03 -6.56
C MET A 1 -17.76 -4.36 -7.31
N PRO A 2 -17.32 -4.42 -8.58
CA PRO A 2 -17.01 -5.71 -9.22
C PRO A 2 -15.90 -6.42 -8.44
N LYS A 3 -16.14 -7.67 -8.04
CA LYS A 3 -15.15 -8.53 -7.38
C LYS A 3 -14.18 -9.06 -8.44
N ILE A 4 -12.99 -8.46 -8.54
CA ILE A 4 -11.89 -9.03 -9.32
C ILE A 4 -11.11 -10.00 -8.45
N SER A 5 -10.55 -11.07 -9.01
CA SER A 5 -9.69 -11.96 -8.23
C SER A 5 -8.39 -11.26 -7.79
N LEU A 6 -7.67 -11.79 -6.79
CA LEU A 6 -6.35 -11.25 -6.42
C LEU A 6 -5.33 -11.34 -7.57
N SER A 7 -5.46 -12.35 -8.44
CA SER A 7 -4.63 -12.47 -9.64
C SER A 7 -4.94 -11.34 -10.63
N ASP A 8 -6.22 -11.09 -10.92
CA ASP A 8 -6.63 -10.01 -11.82
C ASP A 8 -6.24 -8.64 -11.25
N PHE A 9 -6.37 -8.46 -9.93
CA PHE A 9 -5.90 -7.28 -9.20
C PHE A 9 -4.41 -7.04 -9.43
N ALA A 10 -3.58 -8.08 -9.28
CA ALA A 10 -2.14 -7.97 -9.49
C ALA A 10 -1.81 -7.63 -10.95
N ASP A 11 -2.48 -8.28 -11.90
CA ASP A 11 -2.30 -8.02 -13.33
C ASP A 11 -2.67 -6.59 -13.72
N VAL A 12 -3.74 -6.04 -13.17
CA VAL A 12 -4.14 -4.65 -13.40
C VAL A 12 -3.10 -3.69 -12.83
N LEU A 13 -2.61 -3.92 -11.61
CA LEU A 13 -1.53 -3.10 -11.03
C LEU A 13 -0.24 -3.13 -11.86
N ILE A 14 0.09 -4.29 -12.44
CA ILE A 14 1.25 -4.42 -13.33
C ILE A 14 1.06 -3.57 -14.59
N LYS A 15 -0.13 -3.62 -15.20
CA LYS A 15 -0.47 -2.94 -16.45
C LYS A 15 -0.62 -1.43 -16.32
N GLU A 16 -1.26 -0.93 -15.26
CA GLU A 16 -1.49 0.51 -15.06
C GLU A 16 -0.17 1.32 -15.07
N ARG A 17 0.90 0.76 -14.50
CA ARG A 17 2.23 1.38 -14.54
C ARG A 17 2.80 1.48 -15.96
N ALA A 18 2.60 0.45 -16.78
CA ALA A 18 3.16 0.39 -18.14
C ALA A 18 2.53 1.44 -19.08
N LEU A 19 1.37 2.01 -18.70
CA LEU A 19 0.66 3.02 -19.47
C LEU A 19 1.11 4.46 -19.14
N GLY A 20 2.10 4.65 -18.26
CA GLY A 20 2.58 5.97 -17.87
C GLY A 20 1.60 6.77 -17.00
N ASN A 21 0.51 6.13 -16.56
CA ASN A 21 -0.29 6.63 -15.46
C ASN A 21 0.58 6.56 -14.21
N TYR A 22 0.87 7.71 -13.60
CA TYR A 22 1.58 7.75 -12.33
C TYR A 22 0.73 7.00 -11.26
N PHE A 23 1.20 5.78 -10.99
CA PHE A 23 1.12 4.96 -9.78
C PHE A 23 -0.18 4.89 -9.02
N VAL A 24 -1.05 4.02 -9.49
CA VAL A 24 -2.14 3.56 -8.65
C VAL A 24 -1.62 2.59 -7.58
N SER A 25 -1.74 2.95 -6.31
CA SER A 25 -1.67 1.96 -5.22
C SER A 25 -2.98 1.18 -5.24
N GLY A 26 -2.93 -0.15 -5.17
CA GLY A 26 -4.15 -0.96 -5.15
C GLY A 26 -4.77 -0.99 -3.75
N LEU A 27 -6.06 -1.29 -3.66
CA LEU A 27 -6.73 -1.53 -2.39
C LEU A 27 -7.33 -2.94 -2.36
N ILE A 28 -7.03 -3.67 -1.28
CA ILE A 28 -7.61 -4.97 -0.96
C ILE A 28 -8.41 -4.77 0.33
N ILE A 29 -9.73 -4.94 0.22
CA ILE A 29 -10.65 -4.88 1.34
C ILE A 29 -10.89 -6.31 1.80
N ARG A 30 -10.51 -6.63 3.03
CA ARG A 30 -10.83 -7.91 3.65
C ARG A 30 -12.17 -7.82 4.35
N LYS A 31 -13.12 -8.66 3.97
CA LYS A 31 -14.44 -8.67 4.61
C LYS A 31 -14.39 -9.36 5.96
N ASP A 32 -15.20 -8.87 6.90
CA ASP A 32 -15.22 -9.35 8.29
C ASP A 32 -15.69 -10.82 8.41
N ASP A 33 -16.40 -11.33 7.41
CA ASP A 33 -16.86 -12.72 7.30
C ASP A 33 -15.81 -13.68 6.71
N ASN A 34 -14.68 -13.16 6.22
CA ASN A 34 -13.60 -13.95 5.68
C ASN A 34 -12.43 -14.07 6.68
N VAL A 35 -11.99 -15.30 6.95
CA VAL A 35 -10.90 -15.61 7.92
C VAL A 35 -9.52 -15.25 7.35
N GLN A 36 -9.47 -14.71 6.13
CA GLN A 36 -8.24 -14.58 5.36
C GLN A 36 -7.23 -13.63 5.99
N THR A 37 -6.10 -14.19 6.42
CA THR A 37 -5.05 -13.42 7.08
C THR A 37 -4.25 -12.56 6.07
N ILE A 38 -3.55 -11.53 6.56
CA ILE A 38 -2.62 -10.75 5.72
C ILE A 38 -1.54 -11.65 5.11
N LYS A 39 -1.15 -12.72 5.80
CA LYS A 39 -0.19 -13.73 5.33
C LYS A 39 -0.75 -14.55 4.17
N GLU A 40 -2.02 -14.96 4.24
CA GLU A 40 -2.69 -15.66 3.14
C GLU A 40 -2.92 -14.77 1.92
N THR A 41 -3.15 -13.47 2.15
CA THR A 41 -3.21 -12.48 1.05
C THR A 41 -1.85 -12.33 0.40
N SER A 42 -0.79 -12.20 1.22
CA SER A 42 0.61 -12.11 0.78
C SER A 42 1.05 -13.32 -0.06
N SER A 43 0.66 -14.55 0.32
CA SER A 43 1.05 -15.76 -0.43
C SER A 43 0.39 -15.92 -1.79
N GLN A 44 -0.62 -15.12 -2.10
CA GLN A 44 -1.33 -15.12 -3.39
C GLN A 44 -0.85 -14.01 -4.34
N LEU A 45 0.03 -13.14 -3.86
CA LEU A 45 0.60 -12.05 -4.63
C LEU A 45 2.07 -12.34 -4.95
N PRO A 46 2.67 -11.62 -5.93
CA PRO A 46 4.10 -11.69 -6.17
C PRO A 46 4.92 -11.43 -4.90
N GLU A 47 6.20 -11.86 -4.90
CA GLU A 47 7.06 -11.72 -3.74
C GLU A 47 7.01 -10.31 -3.14
N ASN A 48 6.67 -10.25 -1.86
CA ASN A 48 6.31 -9.01 -1.21
C ASN A 48 6.86 -8.89 0.22
N ILE A 49 6.92 -7.65 0.70
CA ILE A 49 7.17 -7.29 2.08
C ILE A 49 5.87 -6.75 2.67
N ILE A 50 5.50 -7.25 3.85
CA ILE A 50 4.36 -6.75 4.61
C ILE A 50 4.86 -5.59 5.49
N VAL A 51 4.21 -4.45 5.38
CA VAL A 51 4.47 -3.25 6.18
C VAL A 51 3.21 -2.93 6.97
N GLU A 52 3.28 -2.92 8.29
CA GLU A 52 2.11 -2.73 9.15
C GLU A 52 2.03 -1.29 9.64
N ILE A 53 0.93 -0.62 9.30
CA ILE A 53 0.63 0.75 9.76
C ILE A 53 -0.54 0.69 10.74
N SER A 54 -0.32 1.29 11.90
CA SER A 54 -1.25 1.42 13.02
C SER A 54 -0.95 2.72 13.75
N GLU A 55 -1.80 3.12 14.70
CA GLU A 55 -1.53 4.29 15.56
C GLU A 55 -0.25 4.14 16.39
N LYS A 56 0.21 2.90 16.60
CA LYS A 56 1.38 2.57 17.42
C LYS A 56 2.61 2.20 16.60
N SER A 57 2.52 2.23 15.27
CA SER A 57 3.64 1.85 14.42
C SER A 57 4.76 2.87 14.53
N ASP A 58 6.00 2.39 14.59
CA ASP A 58 7.19 3.23 14.49
C ASP A 58 7.47 3.53 13.01
N ASP A 59 7.56 4.81 12.66
CA ASP A 59 7.90 5.25 11.30
C ASP A 59 9.23 4.66 10.82
N SER A 60 10.17 4.37 11.72
CA SER A 60 11.47 3.77 11.39
C SER A 60 11.33 2.34 10.82
N GLU A 61 10.38 1.55 11.35
CA GLU A 61 10.08 0.20 10.86
C GLU A 61 9.39 0.27 9.50
N ILE A 62 8.46 1.21 9.33
CA ILE A 62 7.76 1.42 8.07
C ILE A 62 8.75 1.84 6.98
N ILE A 63 9.60 2.84 7.26
CA ILE A 63 10.66 3.29 6.34
C ILE A 63 11.59 2.14 5.97
N SER A 64 12.00 1.33 6.95
CA SER A 64 12.87 0.17 6.70
C SER A 64 12.22 -0.86 5.77
N GLY A 65 10.92 -1.11 5.93
CA GLY A 65 10.14 -1.95 5.03
C GLY A 65 10.11 -1.42 3.59
N PHE A 66 9.87 -0.12 3.42
CA PHE A 66 9.90 0.53 2.10
C PHE A 66 11.29 0.50 1.46
N LYS A 67 12.35 0.84 2.22
CA LYS A 67 13.75 0.76 1.76
C LYS A 67 14.08 -0.64 1.27
N SER A 68 13.81 -1.66 2.10
CA SER A 68 14.08 -3.05 1.76
C SER A 68 13.31 -3.48 0.50
N ALA A 69 12.04 -3.10 0.38
CA ALA A 69 11.24 -3.45 -0.80
C ALA A 69 11.76 -2.78 -2.07
N PHE A 70 12.21 -1.53 -1.99
CA PHE A 70 12.73 -0.81 -3.14
C PHE A 70 14.09 -1.35 -3.58
N GLU A 71 15.01 -1.59 -2.63
CA GLU A 71 16.33 -2.17 -2.92
C GLU A 71 16.23 -3.56 -3.54
N ASN A 72 15.27 -4.37 -3.06
CA ASN A 72 15.07 -5.74 -3.51
C ASN A 72 14.00 -5.88 -4.60
N LYS A 73 13.45 -4.76 -5.09
CA LYS A 73 12.42 -4.72 -6.15
C LYS A 73 11.18 -5.59 -5.84
N LYS A 74 10.82 -5.70 -4.56
CA LYS A 74 9.67 -6.48 -4.09
C LYS A 74 8.40 -5.64 -4.09
N TRP A 75 7.25 -6.32 -4.06
CA TRP A 75 5.96 -5.68 -3.79
C TRP A 75 5.86 -5.28 -2.32
N ILE A 76 5.00 -4.30 -2.03
CA ILE A 76 4.71 -3.81 -0.68
C ILE A 76 3.23 -4.04 -0.40
N LEU A 77 2.94 -4.85 0.62
CA LEU A 77 1.60 -4.95 1.20
C LEU A 77 1.53 -4.09 2.46
N VAL A 78 0.84 -2.96 2.37
CA VAL A 78 0.61 -2.06 3.51
C VAL A 78 -0.62 -2.53 4.26
N SER A 79 -0.47 -3.09 5.45
CA SER A 79 -1.58 -3.56 6.29
C SER A 79 -2.03 -2.47 7.27
N LEU A 80 -3.27 -2.02 7.17
CA LEU A 80 -3.87 -1.03 8.08
C LEU A 80 -4.63 -1.75 9.21
N LYS A 81 -3.93 -2.05 10.31
CA LYS A 81 -4.46 -2.89 11.40
C LYS A 81 -5.69 -2.30 12.12
N ASP A 82 -5.73 -0.98 12.26
CA ASP A 82 -6.80 -0.27 12.98
C ASP A 82 -7.59 0.67 12.06
N GLY A 83 -7.42 0.58 10.73
CA GLY A 83 -8.00 1.57 9.79
C GLY A 83 -7.34 2.93 9.84
N HIS A 84 -6.34 3.11 10.68
CA HIS A 84 -5.60 4.35 10.76
C HIS A 84 -4.51 4.41 9.69
N LEU A 85 -4.66 5.37 8.77
CA LEU A 85 -3.58 5.84 7.92
C LEU A 85 -3.15 7.21 8.45
N SER A 86 -1.93 7.30 9.00
CA SER A 86 -1.45 8.57 9.54
C SER A 86 -1.42 9.64 8.44
N PRO A 87 -1.58 10.94 8.78
CA PRO A 87 -1.50 12.02 7.80
C PRO A 87 -0.20 11.98 6.98
N LEU A 88 0.92 11.62 7.61
CA LEU A 88 2.21 11.42 6.95
C LEU A 88 2.11 10.34 5.87
N TRP A 89 1.68 9.13 6.21
CA TRP A 89 1.63 8.02 5.25
C TRP A 89 0.56 8.21 4.19
N ARG A 90 -0.53 8.92 4.50
CA ARG A 90 -1.50 9.37 3.51
C ARG A 90 -0.83 10.30 2.48
N GLU A 91 -0.05 11.27 2.95
CA GLU A 91 0.70 12.17 2.06
C GLU A 91 1.72 11.37 1.22
N GLN A 92 2.46 10.45 1.82
CA GLN A 92 3.47 9.66 1.10
C GLN A 92 2.85 8.73 0.04
N LEU A 93 1.73 8.07 0.32
CA LEU A 93 1.01 7.27 -0.66
C LEU A 93 0.42 8.14 -1.79
N THR A 94 0.00 9.37 -1.47
CA THR A 94 -0.45 10.35 -2.47
C THR A 94 0.71 10.81 -3.35
N ARG A 95 1.89 11.10 -2.77
CA ARG A 95 3.10 11.46 -3.50
C ARG A 95 3.61 10.32 -4.38
N LEU A 96 3.57 9.09 -3.88
CA LEU A 96 3.86 7.91 -4.70
C LEU A 96 2.96 7.86 -5.93
N ARG A 97 1.66 8.10 -5.75
CA ARG A 97 0.70 8.18 -6.86
C ARG A 97 1.04 9.31 -7.83
N ASP A 98 1.25 10.52 -7.33
CA ASP A 98 1.34 11.70 -8.19
C ASP A 98 2.73 11.90 -8.81
N SER A 99 3.80 11.39 -8.18
CA SER A 99 5.19 11.64 -8.57
C SER A 99 6.14 10.44 -8.53
N ASN A 100 5.66 9.21 -8.28
CA ASN A 100 6.49 7.99 -8.17
C ASN A 100 7.58 8.05 -7.08
N SER A 101 7.45 8.92 -6.09
CA SER A 101 8.49 9.14 -5.09
C SER A 101 7.95 9.21 -3.67
N ILE A 102 8.71 8.69 -2.72
CA ILE A 102 8.52 8.93 -1.28
C ILE A 102 9.52 9.98 -0.84
N PHE A 103 9.07 10.90 0.00
CA PHE A 103 9.92 11.85 0.69
C PHE A 103 9.47 12.02 2.14
N ILE A 104 10.23 11.44 3.06
CA ILE A 104 10.03 11.59 4.49
C ILE A 104 11.20 12.39 5.04
N GLN A 105 10.91 13.59 5.54
CA GLN A 105 11.92 14.44 6.17
C GLN A 105 12.07 14.03 7.63
N GLY A 106 13.25 13.52 7.97
CA GLY A 106 13.62 13.29 9.36
C GLY A 106 14.21 14.53 10.01
N GLU A 107 14.38 14.49 11.33
CA GLU A 107 15.05 15.56 12.09
C GLU A 107 16.54 15.71 11.73
N THR A 108 17.12 14.67 11.13
CA THR A 108 18.52 14.61 10.67
C THR A 108 18.59 14.18 9.20
N ALA A 109 19.73 14.43 8.55
CA ALA A 109 19.97 13.95 7.18
C ALA A 109 19.90 12.40 7.09
N GLU A 110 20.33 11.70 8.15
CA GLU A 110 20.32 10.23 8.24
C GLU A 110 18.90 9.64 8.39
N THR A 111 17.98 10.45 8.90
CA THR A 111 16.55 10.08 9.06
C THR A 111 15.69 10.56 7.90
N THR A 112 16.27 11.27 6.93
CA THR A 112 15.59 11.67 5.70
C THR A 112 15.59 10.50 4.71
N PHE A 113 14.41 10.11 4.24
CA PHE A 113 14.23 9.08 3.23
C PHE A 113 13.66 9.69 1.95
N TYR A 114 14.43 9.62 0.88
CA TYR A 114 13.99 9.94 -0.47
C TYR A 114 14.26 8.74 -1.37
N ALA A 115 13.24 8.28 -2.08
CA ALA A 115 13.40 7.24 -3.08
C ALA A 115 12.30 7.30 -4.13
N GLU A 116 12.67 6.99 -5.37
CA GLU A 116 11.73 6.69 -6.44
C GLU A 116 11.33 5.21 -6.37
N GLN A 117 10.05 4.91 -6.54
CA GLN A 117 9.58 3.54 -6.54
C GLN A 117 10.11 2.82 -7.80
N PRO A 118 10.84 1.69 -7.66
CA PRO A 118 11.36 0.92 -8.79
C PRO A 118 10.26 0.38 -9.69
N GLU A 119 10.56 0.17 -10.99
CA GLU A 119 9.61 -0.28 -12.01
C GLU A 119 8.86 -1.58 -11.68
N GLU A 120 9.49 -2.45 -10.91
CA GLU A 120 9.01 -3.78 -10.56
C GLU A 120 8.21 -3.79 -9.25
N THR A 121 8.43 -2.80 -8.39
CA THR A 121 7.69 -2.67 -7.12
C THR A 121 6.27 -2.20 -7.38
N ARG A 122 5.30 -2.82 -6.72
CA ARG A 122 3.91 -2.35 -6.60
C ARG A 122 3.53 -2.21 -5.14
N ILE A 123 2.53 -1.36 -4.88
CA ILE A 123 2.02 -1.11 -3.54
C ILE A 123 0.55 -1.51 -3.54
N ALA A 124 0.18 -2.37 -2.59
CA ALA A 124 -1.19 -2.76 -2.31
C ALA A 124 -1.49 -2.45 -0.85
N VAL A 125 -2.52 -1.65 -0.59
CA VAL A 125 -3.03 -1.40 0.76
C VAL A 125 -4.06 -2.46 1.08
N VAL A 126 -3.94 -3.05 2.27
CA VAL A 126 -4.85 -4.06 2.79
C VAL A 126 -5.51 -3.54 4.05
N VAL A 127 -6.83 -3.59 4.10
CA VAL A 127 -7.62 -3.05 5.21
C VAL A 127 -8.84 -3.93 5.47
N ASP A 128 -9.24 -4.06 6.73
CA ASP A 128 -10.48 -4.76 7.10
C ASP A 128 -11.70 -3.85 6.87
N GLU A 129 -12.80 -4.39 6.36
CA GLU A 129 -13.99 -3.61 5.99
C GLU A 129 -14.54 -2.76 7.16
N LYS A 130 -14.56 -3.32 8.38
CA LYS A 130 -14.93 -2.59 9.61
C LYS A 130 -14.10 -1.32 9.81
N ASN A 131 -12.82 -1.38 9.47
CA ASN A 131 -11.84 -0.32 9.72
C ASN A 131 -11.94 0.81 8.68
N ILE A 132 -12.47 0.54 7.47
CA ILE A 132 -12.63 1.58 6.43
C ILE A 132 -13.74 2.56 6.81
N LYS A 133 -14.76 2.11 7.56
CA LYS A 133 -15.91 2.95 7.96
C LYS A 133 -15.51 4.13 8.83
N ASP A 134 -14.39 4.01 9.54
CA ASP A 134 -13.82 5.06 10.41
C ASP A 134 -12.92 6.05 9.64
N ILE A 135 -12.67 5.80 8.36
CA ILE A 135 -11.92 6.68 7.45
C ILE A 135 -12.92 7.49 6.62
N ASN A 136 -12.56 8.70 6.17
CA ASN A 136 -13.31 9.40 5.12
C ASN A 136 -13.33 8.55 3.83
N TYR A 137 -14.37 7.73 3.71
CA TYR A 137 -14.49 6.62 2.77
C TYR A 137 -14.31 7.04 1.31
N SER A 138 -14.81 8.21 0.94
CA SER A 138 -14.74 8.69 -0.46
C SER A 138 -13.35 9.16 -0.85
N GLU A 139 -12.66 9.89 0.04
CA GLU A 139 -11.29 10.35 -0.22
C GLU A 139 -10.31 9.19 -0.23
N PHE A 140 -10.49 8.23 0.68
CA PHE A 140 -9.62 7.07 0.79
C PHE A 140 -9.70 6.18 -0.45
N LEU A 141 -10.90 5.86 -0.94
CA LEU A 141 -11.06 5.05 -2.17
C LEU A 141 -10.54 5.76 -3.42
N ASN A 142 -10.49 7.09 -3.44
CA ASN A 142 -9.92 7.83 -4.58
C ASN A 142 -8.38 7.78 -4.62
N LEU A 143 -7.72 7.40 -3.53
CA LEU A 143 -6.27 7.20 -3.52
C LEU A 143 -5.87 5.89 -4.21
N PHE A 144 -6.78 4.91 -4.27
CA PHE A 144 -6.43 3.55 -4.63
C PHE A 144 -7.29 2.96 -5.74
N ARG A 145 -6.64 2.42 -6.77
CA ARG A 145 -7.23 1.53 -7.78
C ARG A 145 -6.16 0.54 -8.28
N PRO A 146 -6.52 -0.62 -8.81
CA PRO A 146 -7.84 -1.24 -8.69
C PRO A 146 -8.19 -1.51 -7.22
N ILE A 147 -9.48 -1.70 -6.97
CA ILE A 147 -10.01 -2.08 -5.66
C ILE A 147 -10.54 -3.50 -5.80
N THR A 148 -10.19 -4.38 -4.86
CA THR A 148 -10.78 -5.72 -4.75
C THR A 148 -11.27 -5.98 -3.33
N GLU A 149 -12.24 -6.87 -3.20
CA GLU A 149 -12.84 -7.31 -1.94
C GLU A 149 -12.61 -8.82 -1.83
N ILE A 150 -11.91 -9.26 -0.78
CA ILE A 150 -11.68 -10.67 -0.45
C ILE A 150 -12.40 -11.05 0.83
#